data_AF-A0A959FZX5-F1
#
_entry.id   AF-A0A959FZX5-F1
#
_cell.length_a   1.000
_cell.length_b   1.000
_cell.length_c   1.000
_cell.angle_alpha   90.00
_cell.angle_beta   90.00
_cell.angle_gamma   90.00
#
_symmetry.space_group_name_H-M   'P 1'
#
loop_
_entity.id
_entity.type
_entity.pdbx_description
1 polymer ?
#
loop_
_entity_poly.entity_id
_entity_poly.type
_entity_poly.pdbx_seq_one_letter_code
_entity_poly.pdbx_strand_id
1 'polypeptide(L)'
;MKQNYEILTNAKRPDGSPYSVIKIPVPDLQYKERIVDDYLQQLATEHGVSLALGDTIHHIANTSYLAYVLANESMAVPKYWIEGLSFSVQLKDGEVEGFFQRLFPKVMIKPVHPLGLNYEGKSAYDVVLSVPGEKEDS
;
A
#
# COMPACT_ATOMS: atom_id res chain seq x y z
N MET A 1 6.64 8.75 -8.46
CA MET A 1 6.65 7.43 -9.16
C MET A 1 7.39 7.44 -10.50
N LYS A 2 7.31 8.47 -11.35
CA LYS A 2 8.02 8.53 -12.66
C LYS A 2 9.54 8.29 -12.54
N GLN A 3 10.20 8.97 -11.60
CA GLN A 3 11.63 8.81 -11.36
C GLN A 3 12.02 7.37 -10.98
N ASN A 4 11.28 6.73 -10.08
CA ASN A 4 11.55 5.33 -9.70
C ASN A 4 11.38 4.38 -10.90
N TYR A 5 10.35 4.62 -11.73
CA TYR A 5 10.14 3.86 -12.96
C TYR A 5 11.31 4.00 -13.94
N GLU A 6 11.82 5.23 -14.14
CA GLU A 6 12.97 5.50 -15.00
C GLU A 6 14.25 4.84 -14.48
N ILE A 7 14.50 4.89 -13.17
CA ILE A 7 15.64 4.21 -12.54
C ILE A 7 15.55 2.70 -12.76
N LEU A 8 14.40 2.09 -12.46
CA LEU A 8 14.23 0.64 -12.59
C LEU A 8 14.28 0.16 -14.04
N THR A 9 13.76 0.96 -14.98
CA THR A 9 13.77 0.62 -16.42
C THR A 9 15.19 0.65 -16.99
N ASN A 10 16.05 1.54 -16.49
CA ASN A 10 17.44 1.66 -16.93
C ASN A 10 18.41 0.77 -16.14
N ALA A 11 17.97 0.22 -15.01
CA ALA A 11 18.79 -0.64 -14.17
C ALA A 11 19.07 -2.01 -14.84
N LYS A 12 20.24 -2.57 -14.52
CA LYS A 12 20.67 -3.90 -14.96
C LYS A 12 20.83 -4.82 -13.76
N ARG A 13 20.53 -6.09 -13.96
CA ARG A 13 20.83 -7.19 -13.04
C ARG A 13 22.35 -7.44 -12.98
N PRO A 14 22.85 -8.19 -11.98
CA PRO A 14 24.27 -8.55 -11.90
C PRO A 14 24.81 -9.25 -13.16
N ASP A 15 23.95 -9.94 -13.91
CA ASP A 15 24.28 -10.61 -15.17
C ASP A 15 24.22 -9.68 -16.41
N GLY A 16 23.91 -8.40 -16.23
CA GLY A 16 23.79 -7.41 -17.30
C GLY A 16 22.43 -7.36 -18.02
N SER A 17 21.50 -8.27 -17.71
CA SER A 17 20.15 -8.24 -18.28
C SER A 17 19.26 -7.15 -17.66
N PRO A 18 18.27 -6.58 -18.38
CA PRO A 18 17.37 -5.57 -17.82
C PRO A 18 16.34 -6.20 -16.85
N TYR A 19 15.81 -5.39 -15.93
CA TYR A 19 14.65 -5.79 -15.14
C TYR A 19 13.35 -5.74 -15.96
N SER A 20 12.43 -6.67 -15.70
CA SER A 20 11.04 -6.53 -16.14
C SER A 20 10.30 -5.68 -15.10
N VAL A 21 9.88 -4.47 -15.52
CA VAL A 21 9.23 -3.50 -14.62
C VAL A 21 7.73 -3.54 -14.86
N ILE A 22 6.98 -3.93 -13.83
CA ILE A 22 5.53 -4.02 -13.91
C ILE A 22 4.88 -2.81 -13.24
N LYS A 23 3.89 -2.23 -13.90
CA LYS A 23 3.12 -1.09 -13.39
C LYS A 23 1.87 -1.61 -12.67
N ILE A 24 1.62 -1.05 -11.50
CA ILE A 24 0.41 -1.28 -10.68
C ILE A 24 -0.32 0.06 -10.57
N PRO A 25 -1.67 0.09 -10.65
CA PRO A 25 -2.42 1.33 -10.44
C PRO A 25 -2.16 1.91 -9.04
N VAL A 26 -2.24 3.22 -8.93
CA VAL A 26 -2.19 3.90 -7.63
C VAL A 26 -3.62 3.91 -7.05
N PRO A 27 -3.83 3.50 -5.78
CA PRO A 27 -5.13 3.64 -5.13
C PRO A 27 -5.67 5.07 -5.21
N ASP A 28 -6.99 5.23 -5.23
CA ASP A 28 -7.58 6.56 -5.09
C ASP A 28 -7.29 7.12 -3.69
N LEU A 29 -7.13 8.43 -3.60
CA LEU A 29 -6.86 9.12 -2.34
C LEU A 29 -7.97 8.81 -1.32
N GLN A 30 -7.58 8.23 -0.19
CA GLN A 30 -8.46 8.00 0.95
C GLN A 30 -8.14 9.01 2.03
N TYR A 31 -9.15 9.75 2.50
CA TYR A 31 -8.97 10.72 3.56
C TYR A 31 -10.19 10.81 4.47
N LYS A 32 -9.97 11.34 5.67
CA LYS A 32 -11.02 11.72 6.62
C LYS A 32 -10.79 13.15 7.07
N GLU A 33 -11.86 13.91 7.19
CA GLU A 33 -11.81 15.20 7.85
C GLU A 33 -11.55 15.02 9.34
N ARG A 34 -10.68 15.87 9.90
CA ARG A 34 -10.45 15.98 11.34
C ARG A 34 -10.41 17.44 11.74
N ILE A 35 -11.00 17.75 12.88
CA ILE A 35 -10.82 19.05 13.53
C ILE A 35 -9.50 19.02 14.31
N VAL A 36 -8.71 20.08 14.19
CA VAL A 36 -7.47 20.26 14.93
C VAL A 36 -7.80 20.49 16.40
N ASP A 37 -7.43 19.50 17.22
CA ASP A 37 -7.43 19.57 18.67
C ASP A 37 -6.01 19.87 19.19
N ASP A 38 -5.86 20.01 20.51
CA ASP A 38 -4.57 20.31 21.14
C ASP A 38 -3.48 19.28 20.77
N TYR A 39 -3.87 18.00 20.67
CA TYR A 39 -2.96 16.92 20.29
C TYR A 39 -2.44 17.10 18.87
N LEU A 40 -3.32 17.33 17.89
CA LEU A 40 -2.93 17.53 16.50
C LEU A 40 -2.13 18.81 16.29
N GLN A 41 -2.46 19.89 17.01
CA GLN A 41 -1.69 21.13 16.97
C GLN A 41 -0.26 20.93 17.50
N GLN A 42 -0.12 20.22 18.62
CA GLN A 42 1.20 19.91 19.19
C GLN A 42 2.02 19.03 18.23
N LEU A 43 1.43 17.93 17.74
CA LEU A 43 2.09 17.02 16.81
C LEU A 43 2.55 17.74 15.54
N ALA A 44 1.71 18.59 14.96
CA ALA A 44 2.08 19.39 13.80
C ALA A 44 3.27 20.29 14.10
N THR A 45 3.28 20.95 15.27
CA THR A 45 4.36 21.85 15.70
C THR A 45 5.68 21.09 15.86
N GLU A 46 5.67 19.89 16.44
CA GLU A 46 6.84 19.00 16.55
C GLU A 46 7.44 18.63 15.19
N HIS A 47 6.60 18.60 14.14
CA HIS A 47 6.98 18.35 12.76
C HIS A 47 7.19 19.64 11.92
N GLY A 48 7.23 20.82 12.56
CA GLY A 48 7.49 22.09 11.89
C GLY A 48 6.32 22.64 11.07
N VAL A 49 5.10 22.18 11.34
CA VAL A 49 3.86 22.60 10.69
C VAL A 49 3.02 23.40 11.68
N SER A 50 2.52 24.57 11.26
CA SER A 50 1.59 25.38 12.08
C SER A 50 0.15 25.08 11.69
N LEU A 51 -0.67 24.63 12.65
CA LEU A 51 -2.11 24.42 12.50
C LEU A 51 -2.86 25.21 13.59
N ALA A 52 -3.99 25.85 13.27
CA ALA A 52 -4.81 26.52 14.26
C ALA A 52 -5.84 25.57 14.89
N LEU A 53 -6.10 25.71 16.19
CA LEU A 53 -7.16 24.98 16.87
C LEU A 53 -8.51 25.27 16.19
N GLY A 54 -9.29 24.22 15.96
CA GLY A 54 -10.59 24.30 15.29
C GLY A 54 -10.53 24.25 13.76
N ASP A 55 -9.34 24.30 13.15
CA ASP A 55 -9.21 24.10 11.70
C ASP A 55 -9.67 22.71 11.29
N THR A 56 -10.20 22.59 10.08
CA THR A 56 -10.48 21.29 9.46
C THR A 56 -9.32 20.87 8.57
N ILE A 57 -8.75 19.70 8.81
CA ILE A 57 -7.69 19.11 8.00
C ILE A 57 -8.15 17.80 7.36
N HIS A 58 -7.55 17.45 6.23
CA HIS A 58 -7.69 16.13 5.62
C HIS A 58 -6.59 15.21 6.11
N HIS A 59 -6.94 14.24 6.95
CA HIS A 59 -6.05 13.16 7.33
C HIS A 59 -6.04 12.13 6.20
N ILE A 60 -4.94 12.06 5.46
CA ILE A 60 -4.77 11.16 4.31
C ILE A 60 -4.22 9.81 4.78
N ALA A 61 -4.85 8.72 4.36
CA ALA A 61 -4.34 7.38 4.62
C ALA A 61 -3.14 7.04 3.70
N ASN A 62 -2.13 6.39 4.25
CA ASN A 62 -0.97 5.90 3.49
C ASN A 62 -1.32 4.62 2.70
N THR A 63 -2.05 4.75 1.60
CA THR A 63 -2.55 3.62 0.80
C THR A 63 -1.58 3.20 -0.32
N SER A 64 -1.32 1.90 -0.46
CA SER A 64 -0.56 1.32 -1.56
C SER A 64 -0.96 -0.14 -1.81
N TYR A 65 -1.14 -0.55 -3.06
CA TYR A 65 -1.31 -1.97 -3.42
C TYR A 65 -0.01 -2.77 -3.37
N LEU A 66 1.15 -2.09 -3.32
CA LEU A 66 2.46 -2.73 -3.19
C LEU A 66 2.75 -3.16 -1.75
N ALA A 67 1.94 -2.74 -0.78
CA ALA A 67 2.04 -3.18 0.61
C ALA A 67 1.32 -4.52 0.85
N TYR A 68 1.58 -5.50 -0.02
CA TYR A 68 1.07 -6.87 0.10
C TYR A 68 2.01 -7.73 0.95
N VAL A 69 1.47 -8.83 1.48
CA VAL A 69 2.25 -9.84 2.22
C VAL A 69 2.17 -11.15 1.46
N LEU A 70 3.31 -11.69 1.06
CA LEU A 70 3.40 -13.01 0.45
C LEU A 70 3.77 -14.05 1.51
N ALA A 71 2.94 -15.08 1.64
CA ALA A 71 3.19 -16.31 2.39
C ALA A 71 3.30 -17.49 1.41
N ASN A 72 3.60 -18.69 1.92
CA ASN A 72 3.92 -19.86 1.09
C ASN A 72 2.92 -20.11 -0.06
N GLU A 73 1.62 -20.16 0.25
CA GLU A 73 0.57 -20.48 -0.73
C GLU A 73 -0.50 -19.39 -0.82
N SER A 74 -0.32 -18.28 -0.11
CA SER A 74 -1.31 -17.20 -0.11
C SER A 74 -0.66 -15.82 -0.07
N MET A 75 -1.37 -14.83 -0.59
CA MET A 75 -0.95 -13.44 -0.57
C MET A 75 -2.06 -12.57 0.02
N ALA A 76 -1.74 -11.80 1.05
CA ALA A 76 -2.64 -10.76 1.53
C ALA A 76 -2.45 -9.49 0.68
N VAL A 77 -3.48 -9.10 -0.07
CA VAL A 77 -3.45 -7.94 -0.97
C VAL A 77 -4.36 -6.83 -0.42
N PRO A 78 -3.87 -5.58 -0.29
CA PRO A 78 -4.72 -4.46 0.12
C PRO A 78 -5.93 -4.28 -0.81
N LYS A 79 -7.10 -4.11 -0.23
CA LYS A 79 -8.37 -3.80 -0.88
C LYS A 79 -9.01 -2.61 -0.17
N TYR A 80 -9.32 -1.56 -0.91
CA TYR A 80 -9.75 -0.28 -0.33
C TYR A 80 -11.23 -0.01 -0.50
N TRP A 81 -11.87 -0.62 -1.50
CA TRP A 81 -13.28 -0.43 -1.75
C TRP A 81 -14.10 -1.05 -0.61
N ILE A 82 -14.96 -0.21 -0.06
CA ILE A 82 -16.03 -0.55 0.85
C ILE A 82 -17.32 0.07 0.31
N GLU A 83 -18.46 -0.42 0.76
CA GLU A 83 -19.76 0.11 0.35
C GLU A 83 -19.82 1.64 0.58
N GLY A 84 -20.31 2.36 -0.43
CA GLY A 84 -20.37 3.83 -0.43
C GLY A 84 -19.17 4.52 -1.09
N LEU A 85 -18.07 3.82 -1.39
CA LEU A 85 -16.96 4.40 -2.16
C LEU A 85 -17.20 4.38 -3.68
N SER A 86 -16.44 5.21 -4.39
CA SER A 86 -16.55 5.37 -5.84
C SER A 86 -16.25 4.09 -6.60
N PHE A 87 -16.85 3.95 -7.79
CA PHE A 87 -16.59 2.84 -8.69
C PHE A 87 -15.11 2.74 -9.12
N SER A 88 -14.38 3.86 -9.13
CA SER A 88 -12.94 3.87 -9.46
C SER A 88 -12.11 3.06 -8.47
N VAL A 89 -12.43 3.13 -7.17
CA VAL A 89 -11.75 2.32 -6.14
C VAL A 89 -12.02 0.83 -6.40
N GLN A 90 -13.28 0.48 -6.65
CA GLN A 90 -13.69 -0.91 -6.93
C GLN A 90 -12.99 -1.48 -8.15
N LEU A 91 -12.91 -0.70 -9.23
CA LEU A 91 -12.25 -1.08 -10.47
C LEU A 91 -10.77 -1.35 -10.24
N LYS A 92 -10.06 -0.44 -9.55
CA LYS A 92 -8.63 -0.58 -9.25
C LYS A 92 -8.33 -1.78 -8.36
N ASP A 93 -9.15 -2.03 -7.33
CA ASP A 93 -9.02 -3.22 -6.49
C ASP A 93 -9.10 -4.49 -7.35
N GLY A 94 -10.12 -4.58 -8.22
CA GLY A 94 -10.31 -5.74 -9.11
C GLY A 94 -9.19 -5.90 -10.15
N GLU A 95 -8.69 -4.80 -10.72
CA GLU A 95 -7.55 -4.81 -11.63
C GLU A 95 -6.30 -5.37 -10.96
N VAL A 96 -6.03 -4.96 -9.71
CA VAL A 96 -4.88 -5.41 -8.92
C VAL A 96 -5.01 -6.86 -8.51
N GLU A 97 -6.18 -7.28 -8.03
CA GLU A 97 -6.45 -8.68 -7.67
C GLU A 97 -6.24 -9.60 -8.88
N GLY A 98 -6.86 -9.26 -10.02
CA GLY A 98 -6.69 -10.01 -11.26
C GLY A 98 -5.24 -9.98 -11.77
N PHE A 99 -4.53 -8.88 -11.56
CA PHE A 99 -3.11 -8.78 -11.89
C PHE A 99 -2.25 -9.74 -11.05
N PHE A 100 -2.38 -9.71 -9.72
CA PHE A 100 -1.62 -10.59 -8.85
C PHE A 100 -1.95 -12.06 -9.11
N GLN A 101 -3.22 -12.38 -9.39
CA GLN A 101 -3.63 -13.74 -9.74
C GLN A 101 -2.96 -14.24 -11.02
N ARG A 102 -2.75 -13.38 -12.03
CA ARG A 102 -2.01 -13.76 -13.24
C ARG A 102 -0.51 -13.92 -12.99
N LEU A 103 0.06 -13.08 -12.13
CA LEU A 103 1.50 -13.13 -11.80
C LEU A 103 1.85 -14.34 -10.92
N PHE A 104 0.94 -14.72 -10.03
CA PHE A 104 1.10 -15.83 -9.09
C PHE A 104 -0.07 -16.82 -9.21
N PRO A 105 -0.15 -17.58 -10.32
CA PRO A 105 -1.33 -18.41 -10.65
C PRO A 105 -1.64 -19.52 -9.64
N LYS A 106 -0.67 -19.91 -8.82
CA LYS A 106 -0.84 -20.94 -7.77
C LYS A 106 -1.03 -20.36 -6.36
N VAL A 107 -0.95 -19.05 -6.20
CA VAL A 107 -1.07 -18.39 -4.90
C VAL A 107 -2.52 -17.96 -4.71
N MET A 108 -3.07 -18.26 -3.54
CA MET A 108 -4.40 -17.81 -3.14
C MET A 108 -4.36 -16.33 -2.75
N ILE A 109 -5.01 -15.48 -3.53
CA ILE A 109 -5.13 -14.05 -3.20
C ILE A 109 -6.20 -13.88 -2.11
N LYS A 110 -5.82 -13.21 -1.02
CA LYS A 110 -6.66 -12.89 0.13
C LYS A 110 -6.75 -11.38 0.27
N PRO A 111 -7.84 -10.74 -0.18
CA PRO A 111 -8.03 -9.31 0.02
C PRO A 111 -8.09 -8.96 1.52
N VAL A 112 -7.45 -7.87 1.91
CA VAL A 112 -7.48 -7.33 3.28
C VAL A 112 -7.85 -5.85 3.25
N HIS A 113 -8.50 -5.35 4.29
CA HIS A 113 -8.90 -3.94 4.40
C HIS A 113 -8.00 -3.19 5.41
N PRO A 114 -6.85 -2.65 5.00
CA PRO A 114 -5.85 -2.09 5.92
C PRO A 114 -6.08 -0.63 6.31
N LEU A 115 -7.22 -0.02 5.93
CA LEU A 115 -7.44 1.43 6.09
C LEU A 115 -7.17 1.92 7.53
N GLY A 116 -7.54 1.15 8.55
CA GLY A 116 -7.23 1.49 9.95
C GLY A 116 -5.73 1.71 10.18
N LEU A 117 -4.90 0.75 9.75
CA LEU A 117 -3.44 0.86 9.82
C LEU A 117 -2.90 1.99 8.95
N ASN A 118 -3.50 2.22 7.77
CA ASN A 118 -3.03 3.27 6.86
C ASN A 118 -3.23 4.67 7.39
N TYR A 119 -4.28 4.91 8.19
CA TYR A 119 -4.43 6.17 8.93
C TYR A 119 -3.42 6.31 10.08
N GLU A 120 -2.79 5.23 10.53
CA GLU A 120 -1.65 5.29 11.46
C GLU A 120 -0.30 5.37 10.74
N GLY A 121 -0.31 5.53 9.41
CA GLY A 121 0.90 5.56 8.58
C GLY A 121 1.51 4.17 8.28
N LYS A 122 0.87 3.08 8.73
CA LYS A 122 1.33 1.70 8.57
C LYS A 122 0.56 0.96 7.48
N SER A 123 1.01 -0.25 7.16
CA SER A 123 0.35 -1.17 6.25
C SER A 123 0.38 -2.61 6.78
N ALA A 124 -0.29 -3.53 6.09
CA ALA A 124 -0.19 -4.96 6.42
C ALA A 124 1.26 -5.47 6.31
N TYR A 125 2.05 -4.93 5.38
CA TYR A 125 3.46 -5.26 5.22
C TYR A 125 4.30 -4.86 6.44
N ASP A 126 4.03 -3.70 7.04
CA ASP A 126 4.84 -3.16 8.16
C ASP A 126 4.64 -3.91 9.48
N VAL A 127 3.56 -4.69 9.60
CA VAL A 127 3.17 -5.39 10.84
C VAL A 127 3.38 -6.89 10.77
N VAL A 128 3.96 -7.40 9.67
CA VAL A 128 4.23 -8.83 9.48
C VAL A 128 5.74 -9.07 9.41
N LEU A 129 6.19 -10.10 10.12
CA LEU A 129 7.54 -10.63 10.03
C LEU A 129 7.50 -12.02 9.41
N SER A 130 8.10 -12.17 8.22
CA SER A 130 8.27 -13.48 7.59
C SER A 130 9.44 -14.23 8.19
N VAL A 131 9.22 -15.48 8.58
CA VAL A 131 10.27 -16.41 8.99
C VAL A 131 10.51 -17.40 7.85
N PRO A 132 11.73 -17.48 7.29
CA PRO A 132 12.05 -18.46 6.25
C PRO A 132 11.78 -19.89 6.74
N GLY A 133 11.15 -20.70 5.90
CA GLY A 133 11.05 -22.14 6.16
C GLY A 133 12.42 -22.81 6.07
N GLU A 134 12.59 -23.92 6.78
CA GLU A 134 13.75 -24.79 6.60
C GLU A 134 13.72 -25.40 5.19
N LYS A 135 14.88 -25.54 4.56
CA LYS A 135 14.99 -26.35 3.35
C LYS A 135 14.81 -27.81 3.77
N GLU A 136 13.73 -28.44 3.31
CA GLU A 136 13.72 -29.90 3.24
C GLU A 136 14.67 -30.31 2.11
N ASP A 137 15.76 -30.98 2.46
CA ASP A 137 16.66 -31.61 1.50
C ASP A 137 15.91 -32.80 0.85
N SER A 138 15.30 -32.56 -0.31
CA SER A 138 14.69 -33.59 -1.17
C SER A 138 15.65 -34.05 -2.26
#